data_AF-A0A2M8TLR9-F1
#
_entry.id   AF-A0A2M8TLR9-F1
#
_cell.length_a   1.000
_cell.length_b   1.000
_cell.length_c   1.000
_cell.angle_alpha   90.00
_cell.angle_beta   90.00
_cell.angle_gamma   90.00
#
_symmetry.space_group_name_H-M   'P 1'
#
loop_
_entity.id
_entity.type
_entity.pdbx_description
1 polymer ?
#
loop_
_entity_poly.entity_id
_entity_poly.type
_entity_poly.pdbx_seq_one_letter_code
_entity_poly.pdbx_strand_id
1 'polypeptide(L)'
;MALSELNTDTRYWKTLKFFLIFILCNFAISKSFAQVYSFQTREFFENTKEQTKNKNTYYTSHAEINGKRWNVETATKINSADFLKVGTVSKGASCIVLKAAFTDFQIKKIIVIAGTSNQPKVMESLKAEICIGDKQTSATKKDFQSNLISFYFDNINSKGELELKIAFNDNIKNFIVIRGIEIVNEIGEQTNNATAIANNKDIKDNSIQINRTLSKDYWNTFCLPFDVNEDSVKLLLNNPELKDFSGKIDGTTMKFRDAKEIKAGIPYIIKPSKDVVNPTFRNVIVTEIEPKIITDDQSKNYSFIGTYSPTELKTDGTELFLGDKDYLYKPFANDKTINGMRAFFRIKNNISQARQSQYNIAIDETTFISLPNINTTPPSTQEKIYTLDGRQVRSTHNLKAGIYIRNGKKLYVR
;
A
#
# COMPACT_ATOMS: atom_id res chain seq x y z
N MET A 1 -2.32 -62.59 -35.18
CA MET A 1 -1.05 -61.84 -35.21
C MET A 1 -1.40 -60.36 -35.32
N ALA A 2 -1.78 -59.75 -34.20
CA ALA A 2 -2.22 -58.37 -34.12
C ALA A 2 -1.05 -57.56 -33.55
N LEU A 3 -0.35 -56.83 -34.42
CA LEU A 3 0.67 -55.87 -34.03
C LEU A 3 -0.04 -54.74 -33.28
N SER A 4 0.22 -54.63 -31.98
CA SER A 4 -0.13 -53.45 -31.20
C SER A 4 0.81 -52.32 -31.62
N GLU A 5 0.36 -51.45 -32.51
CA GLU A 5 0.98 -50.14 -32.68
C GLU A 5 0.70 -49.33 -31.40
N LEU A 6 1.69 -49.32 -30.51
CA LEU A 6 1.80 -48.38 -29.42
C LEU A 6 1.93 -46.98 -30.05
N ASN A 7 0.80 -46.37 -30.35
CA ASN A 7 0.71 -45.00 -30.82
C ASN A 7 1.12 -44.10 -29.63
N THR A 8 2.43 -43.92 -29.47
CA THR A 8 3.00 -43.02 -28.47
C THR A 8 2.65 -41.61 -28.91
N ASP A 9 1.56 -41.12 -28.32
CA ASP A 9 0.95 -39.84 -28.63
C ASP A 9 1.99 -38.72 -28.46
N THR A 10 2.50 -38.23 -29.60
CA THR A 10 3.46 -37.13 -29.69
C THR A 10 2.92 -35.83 -29.09
N ARG A 11 1.62 -35.75 -28.76
CA ARG A 11 1.02 -34.64 -28.02
C ARG A 11 1.40 -34.63 -26.54
N TYR A 12 1.70 -35.78 -25.94
CA TYR A 12 2.06 -35.85 -24.53
C TYR A 12 3.45 -35.24 -24.28
N TRP A 13 4.39 -35.41 -25.21
CA TRP A 13 5.73 -34.83 -25.11
C TRP A 13 5.78 -33.31 -25.33
N LYS A 14 4.90 -32.74 -26.17
CA LYS A 14 4.77 -31.27 -26.29
C LYS A 14 4.14 -30.67 -25.05
N THR A 15 3.11 -31.31 -24.50
CA THR A 15 2.42 -30.81 -23.30
C THR A 15 3.32 -30.92 -22.06
N LEU A 16 4.11 -31.99 -21.94
CA LEU A 16 5.07 -32.16 -20.85
C LEU A 16 6.26 -31.19 -20.95
N LYS A 17 6.75 -30.85 -22.16
CA LYS A 17 7.76 -29.79 -22.35
C LYS A 17 7.22 -28.40 -21.98
N PHE A 18 5.97 -28.10 -22.33
CA PHE A 18 5.33 -26.84 -21.92
C PHE A 18 5.11 -26.79 -20.40
N PHE A 19 4.74 -27.90 -19.76
CA PHE A 19 4.60 -27.99 -18.31
C PHE A 19 5.96 -27.90 -17.58
N LEU A 20 7.02 -28.52 -18.12
CA LEU A 20 8.37 -28.41 -17.54
C LEU A 20 8.96 -27.00 -17.71
N ILE A 21 8.70 -26.32 -18.83
CA ILE A 21 9.11 -24.92 -19.05
C ILE A 21 8.28 -23.97 -18.17
N PHE A 22 6.98 -24.23 -17.95
CA PHE A 22 6.16 -23.42 -17.03
C PHE A 22 6.57 -23.59 -15.56
N ILE A 23 7.03 -24.79 -15.17
CA ILE A 23 7.54 -25.06 -13.82
C ILE A 23 8.97 -24.53 -13.64
N LEU A 24 9.81 -24.52 -14.69
CA LEU A 24 11.15 -23.92 -14.66
C LEU A 24 11.15 -22.38 -14.73
N CYS A 25 10.12 -21.75 -15.32
CA CYS A 25 10.01 -20.29 -15.36
C CYS A 25 9.30 -19.65 -14.16
N ASN A 26 8.58 -20.42 -13.33
CA ASN A 26 7.94 -19.90 -12.11
C ASN A 26 8.69 -20.20 -10.80
N PHE A 27 9.85 -20.87 -10.90
CA PHE A 27 10.83 -20.97 -9.83
C PHE A 27 12.09 -20.14 -10.10
N ALA A 28 11.93 -19.00 -10.79
CA ALA A 28 12.67 -17.83 -10.33
C ALA A 28 12.07 -17.49 -8.96
N ILE A 29 12.52 -18.21 -7.93
CA ILE A 29 12.39 -17.82 -6.53
C ILE A 29 12.84 -16.37 -6.55
N SER A 30 11.89 -15.44 -6.50
CA SER A 30 12.15 -14.04 -6.20
C SER A 30 12.75 -14.10 -4.81
N LYS A 31 14.08 -14.28 -4.75
CA LYS A 31 14.83 -14.27 -3.51
C LYS A 31 14.37 -13.02 -2.80
N SER A 32 13.76 -13.21 -1.64
CA SER A 32 13.12 -12.15 -0.89
C SER A 32 14.12 -11.02 -0.63
N PHE A 33 14.00 -9.88 -1.34
CA PHE A 33 15.02 -8.84 -1.30
C PHE A 33 14.68 -7.77 -0.28
N ALA A 34 15.35 -7.76 0.86
CA ALA A 34 15.18 -6.70 1.84
C ALA A 34 15.40 -5.32 1.22
N GLN A 35 14.50 -4.38 1.56
CA GLN A 35 14.38 -3.10 0.84
C GLN A 35 15.21 -1.98 1.45
N VAL A 36 15.84 -2.25 2.60
CA VAL A 36 16.93 -1.47 3.16
C VAL A 36 18.24 -2.20 2.86
N TYR A 37 18.98 -1.72 1.86
CA TYR A 37 20.28 -2.28 1.48
C TYR A 37 21.37 -1.58 2.29
N SER A 38 21.93 -2.26 3.29
CA SER A 38 23.12 -1.79 3.99
C SER A 38 24.36 -2.09 3.14
N PHE A 39 25.15 -1.06 2.83
CA PHE A 39 26.39 -1.21 2.08
C PHE A 39 27.58 -1.49 2.99
N GLN A 40 27.32 -2.01 4.20
CA GLN A 40 28.35 -2.40 5.16
C GLN A 40 28.95 -3.76 4.78
N THR A 41 29.80 -3.78 3.77
CA THR A 41 30.49 -5.00 3.29
C THR A 41 31.84 -4.65 2.67
N ARG A 42 32.78 -5.61 2.75
CA ARG A 42 34.08 -5.54 2.10
C ARG A 42 34.09 -6.15 0.69
N GLU A 43 33.01 -6.80 0.28
CA GLU A 43 32.89 -7.45 -1.03
C GLU A 43 33.20 -6.49 -2.18
N PHE A 44 32.76 -5.22 -2.09
CA PHE A 44 33.09 -4.24 -3.13
C PHE A 44 34.59 -4.02 -3.28
N PHE A 45 35.36 -4.03 -2.19
CA PHE A 45 36.82 -3.91 -2.29
C PHE A 45 37.42 -5.20 -2.86
N GLU A 46 37.02 -6.34 -2.33
CA GLU A 46 37.54 -7.67 -2.71
C GLU A 46 37.27 -8.00 -4.19
N ASN A 47 36.10 -7.59 -4.70
CA ASN A 47 35.67 -7.83 -6.08
C ASN A 47 36.09 -6.72 -7.06
N THR A 48 36.90 -5.75 -6.62
CA THR A 48 37.32 -4.62 -7.47
C THR A 48 38.19 -5.11 -8.62
N LYS A 49 37.84 -4.68 -9.83
CA LYS A 49 38.62 -4.86 -11.05
C LYS A 49 39.00 -3.51 -11.63
N GLU A 50 40.28 -3.35 -11.94
CA GLU A 50 40.79 -2.22 -12.71
C GLU A 50 40.61 -2.51 -14.20
N GLN A 51 40.11 -1.52 -14.94
CA GLN A 51 39.93 -1.60 -16.38
C GLN A 51 40.49 -0.32 -17.03
N THR A 52 40.99 -0.44 -18.26
CA THR A 52 41.50 0.69 -19.03
C THR A 52 40.73 0.78 -20.35
N LYS A 53 40.07 1.92 -20.60
CA LYS A 53 39.34 2.19 -21.84
C LYS A 53 39.69 3.58 -22.32
N ASN A 54 40.07 3.71 -23.59
CA ASN A 54 40.46 4.99 -24.20
C ASN A 54 41.51 5.77 -23.39
N LYS A 55 42.53 5.08 -22.85
CA LYS A 55 43.60 5.63 -21.98
C LYS A 55 43.14 6.15 -20.60
N ASN A 56 41.87 5.97 -20.25
CA ASN A 56 41.35 6.26 -18.91
C ASN A 56 41.21 4.97 -18.10
N THR A 57 41.73 4.99 -16.87
CA THR A 57 41.54 3.92 -15.90
C THR A 57 40.22 4.11 -15.16
N TYR A 58 39.44 3.04 -15.04
CA TYR A 58 38.22 2.98 -14.25
C TYR A 58 38.19 1.69 -13.43
N TYR A 59 37.41 1.73 -12.36
CA TYR A 59 37.25 0.63 -11.43
C TYR A 59 35.81 0.17 -11.47
N THR A 60 35.63 -1.13 -11.65
CA THR A 60 34.35 -1.80 -11.55
C THR A 60 34.35 -2.74 -10.36
N SER A 61 33.23 -2.89 -9.68
CA SER A 61 33.07 -3.89 -8.63
C SER A 61 31.63 -4.35 -8.49
N HIS A 62 31.40 -5.32 -7.61
CA HIS A 62 30.06 -5.75 -7.25
C HIS A 62 30.03 -6.33 -5.83
N ALA A 63 28.82 -6.32 -5.25
CA ALA A 63 28.51 -7.05 -4.02
C ALA A 63 27.07 -7.58 -4.09
N GLU A 64 26.80 -8.68 -3.39
CA GLU A 64 25.45 -9.22 -3.23
C GLU A 64 24.88 -8.75 -1.89
N ILE A 65 23.93 -7.82 -1.92
CA ILE A 65 23.32 -7.25 -0.70
C ILE A 65 21.86 -7.66 -0.67
N ASN A 66 21.46 -8.37 0.37
CA ASN A 66 20.09 -8.88 0.54
C ASN A 66 19.60 -9.68 -0.68
N GLY A 67 20.50 -10.42 -1.35
CA GLY A 67 20.23 -11.17 -2.57
C GLY A 67 20.24 -10.36 -3.87
N LYS A 68 20.37 -9.03 -3.81
CA LYS A 68 20.53 -8.17 -4.99
C LYS A 68 22.00 -7.92 -5.30
N ARG A 69 22.36 -8.16 -6.56
CA ARG A 69 23.64 -7.73 -7.09
C ARG A 69 23.64 -6.23 -7.33
N TRP A 70 24.56 -5.55 -6.66
CA TRP A 70 24.88 -4.15 -6.91
C TRP A 70 26.18 -4.08 -7.67
N ASN A 71 26.16 -3.51 -8.88
CA ASN A 71 27.37 -3.26 -9.65
C ASN A 71 27.79 -1.80 -9.45
N VAL A 72 29.09 -1.57 -9.39
CA VAL A 72 29.68 -0.24 -9.15
C VAL A 72 30.65 0.09 -10.27
N GLU A 73 30.63 1.35 -10.71
CA GLU A 73 31.62 1.93 -11.61
C GLU A 73 32.10 3.29 -11.07
N THR A 74 33.41 3.53 -11.10
CA THR A 74 33.99 4.82 -10.70
C THR A 74 35.36 5.03 -11.35
N ALA A 75 35.77 6.29 -11.52
CA ALA A 75 37.09 6.65 -12.05
C ALA A 75 38.20 6.61 -10.98
N THR A 76 37.89 6.26 -9.73
CA THR A 76 38.85 6.28 -8.62
C THR A 76 38.79 4.98 -7.84
N LYS A 77 39.92 4.57 -7.26
CA LYS A 77 40.04 3.29 -6.57
C LYS A 77 38.99 3.15 -5.45
N ILE A 78 38.37 1.97 -5.38
CA ILE A 78 37.54 1.54 -4.25
C ILE A 78 38.47 1.17 -3.09
N ASN A 79 38.20 1.70 -1.91
CA ASN A 79 39.03 1.52 -0.72
C ASN A 79 38.57 0.33 0.11
N SER A 80 39.52 -0.33 0.78
CA SER A 80 39.20 -1.29 1.84
C SER A 80 38.63 -0.53 3.03
N ALA A 81 37.32 -0.64 3.22
CA ALA A 81 36.58 0.00 4.28
C ALA A 81 35.36 -0.86 4.62
N ASP A 82 34.76 -0.63 5.78
CA ASP A 82 33.58 -1.40 6.19
C ASP A 82 32.33 -1.04 5.36
N PHE A 83 32.37 0.03 4.56
CA PHE A 83 31.31 0.45 3.65
C PHE A 83 31.88 0.68 2.25
N LEU A 84 31.01 0.69 1.23
CA LEU A 84 31.39 1.10 -0.12
C LEU A 84 31.95 2.53 -0.11
N LYS A 85 33.27 2.63 -0.21
CA LYS A 85 34.02 3.89 -0.20
C LYS A 85 34.87 4.01 -1.44
N VAL A 86 34.70 5.12 -2.15
CA VAL A 86 35.55 5.49 -3.30
C VAL A 86 36.36 6.73 -2.99
N GLY A 87 37.64 6.69 -3.35
CA GLY A 87 38.57 7.80 -3.16
C GLY A 87 38.91 8.13 -1.70
N THR A 88 39.83 9.07 -1.56
CA THR A 88 40.31 9.61 -0.28
C THR A 88 40.31 11.14 -0.34
N VAL A 89 40.67 11.82 0.75
CA VAL A 89 40.85 13.28 0.73
C VAL A 89 41.97 13.69 -0.23
N SER A 90 43.05 12.90 -0.32
CA SER A 90 44.20 13.19 -1.20
C SER A 90 44.03 12.70 -2.64
N LYS A 91 43.23 11.66 -2.85
CA LYS A 91 42.90 11.08 -4.17
C LYS A 91 41.38 10.96 -4.28
N GLY A 92 40.72 12.10 -4.40
CA GLY A 92 39.27 12.20 -4.38
C GLY A 92 38.61 11.60 -5.63
N ALA A 93 37.44 11.00 -5.41
CA ALA A 93 36.53 10.62 -6.48
C ALA A 93 35.70 11.85 -6.90
N SER A 94 35.42 11.96 -8.20
CA SER A 94 34.43 12.93 -8.70
C SER A 94 33.01 12.34 -8.70
N CYS A 95 32.90 11.03 -8.93
CA CYS A 95 31.63 10.33 -9.16
C CYS A 95 31.73 8.85 -8.80
N ILE A 96 30.60 8.28 -8.39
CA ILE A 96 30.33 6.84 -8.32
C ILE A 96 28.99 6.56 -8.99
N VAL A 97 28.92 5.47 -9.75
CA VAL A 97 27.70 4.97 -10.36
C VAL A 97 27.41 3.57 -9.80
N LEU A 98 26.17 3.35 -9.37
CA LEU A 98 25.68 2.06 -8.88
C LEU A 98 24.54 1.58 -9.78
N LYS A 99 24.51 0.29 -10.09
CA LYS A 99 23.44 -0.31 -10.92
C LYS A 99 22.86 -1.56 -10.27
N ALA A 100 21.54 -1.66 -10.26
CA ALA A 100 20.81 -2.84 -9.80
C ALA A 100 19.44 -2.97 -10.49
N ALA A 101 18.99 -4.21 -10.72
CA ALA A 101 17.74 -4.49 -11.42
C ALA A 101 16.53 -4.53 -10.46
N PHE A 102 15.52 -3.68 -10.73
CA PHE A 102 14.24 -3.62 -10.01
C PHE A 102 13.06 -3.68 -10.99
N THR A 103 12.78 -4.87 -11.54
CA THR A 103 11.74 -5.06 -12.56
C THR A 103 10.33 -5.22 -11.99
N ASP A 104 10.21 -5.68 -10.75
CA ASP A 104 8.93 -6.16 -10.21
C ASP A 104 8.33 -5.24 -9.12
N PHE A 105 9.00 -4.15 -8.76
CA PHE A 105 8.61 -3.32 -7.61
C PHE A 105 7.82 -2.07 -8.03
N GLN A 106 6.79 -1.71 -7.27
CA GLN A 106 6.14 -0.41 -7.35
C GLN A 106 6.87 0.56 -6.42
N ILE A 107 8.08 0.95 -6.84
CA ILE A 107 8.92 1.88 -6.09
C ILE A 107 8.24 3.24 -6.06
N LYS A 108 7.89 3.72 -4.88
CA LYS A 108 7.36 5.07 -4.68
C LYS A 108 8.44 6.07 -4.34
N LYS A 109 9.40 5.63 -3.53
CA LYS A 109 10.48 6.47 -3.03
C LYS A 109 11.78 5.69 -2.96
N ILE A 110 12.87 6.36 -3.26
CA ILE A 110 14.23 5.88 -3.02
C ILE A 110 14.91 6.88 -2.07
N ILE A 111 15.55 6.38 -1.03
CA ILE A 111 16.36 7.18 -0.11
C ILE A 111 17.78 6.65 -0.16
N VAL A 112 18.72 7.53 -0.50
CA VAL A 112 20.15 7.19 -0.59
C VAL A 112 20.89 7.88 0.53
N ILE A 113 21.56 7.10 1.37
CA ILE A 113 22.33 7.60 2.50
C ILE A 113 23.81 7.54 2.11
N ALA A 114 24.40 8.71 1.93
CA ALA A 114 25.79 8.88 1.56
C ALA A 114 26.58 9.70 2.60
N GLY A 115 27.90 9.64 2.53
CA GLY A 115 28.80 10.42 3.37
C GLY A 115 30.01 10.93 2.58
N THR A 116 30.58 12.03 3.03
CA THR A 116 31.80 12.62 2.49
C THR A 116 32.55 13.41 3.58
N SER A 117 33.49 14.27 3.19
CA SER A 117 34.15 15.24 4.07
C SER A 117 33.13 16.12 4.78
N ASN A 118 33.37 16.44 6.05
CA ASN A 118 32.52 17.34 6.85
C ASN A 118 32.67 18.82 6.49
N GLN A 119 33.47 19.16 5.48
CA GLN A 119 33.60 20.53 5.00
C GLN A 119 32.29 20.96 4.31
N PRO A 120 31.64 22.05 4.76
CA PRO A 120 30.32 22.47 4.24
C PRO A 120 30.27 22.56 2.71
N LYS A 121 31.27 23.21 2.09
CA LYS A 121 31.38 23.35 0.62
C LYS A 121 31.42 22.00 -0.11
N VAL A 122 32.06 20.99 0.48
CA VAL A 122 32.17 19.64 -0.11
C VAL A 122 30.87 18.85 0.11
N MET A 123 30.27 18.96 1.30
CA MET A 123 28.99 18.32 1.59
C MET A 123 27.90 18.87 0.68
N GLU A 124 27.82 20.19 0.51
CA GLU A 124 26.84 20.87 -0.32
C GLU A 124 26.97 20.50 -1.80
N SER A 125 28.21 20.34 -2.29
CA SER A 125 28.43 20.04 -3.72
C SER A 125 28.07 18.62 -4.13
N LEU A 126 27.93 17.67 -3.19
CA LEU A 126 27.49 16.31 -3.50
C LEU A 126 26.02 16.28 -3.96
N LYS A 127 25.75 15.70 -5.12
CA LYS A 127 24.43 15.50 -5.70
C LYS A 127 24.21 14.01 -6.00
N ALA A 128 22.93 13.64 -6.07
CA ALA A 128 22.52 12.32 -6.48
C ALA A 128 21.44 12.41 -7.57
N GLU A 129 21.58 11.57 -8.57
CA GLU A 129 20.65 11.40 -9.69
C GLU A 129 20.38 9.91 -9.87
N ILE A 130 19.15 9.57 -10.24
CA ILE A 130 18.81 8.21 -10.62
C ILE A 130 18.32 8.19 -12.07
N CYS A 131 18.56 7.08 -12.75
CA CYS A 131 17.91 6.74 -14.00
C CYS A 131 17.22 5.38 -13.84
N ILE A 132 15.96 5.29 -14.25
CA ILE A 132 15.22 4.02 -14.30
C ILE A 132 14.59 3.90 -15.69
N GLY A 133 15.09 2.97 -16.50
CA GLY A 133 14.81 2.96 -17.95
C GLY A 133 15.37 4.23 -18.59
N ASP A 134 14.53 4.97 -19.33
CA ASP A 134 14.93 6.23 -19.98
C ASP A 134 14.69 7.48 -19.11
N LYS A 135 14.14 7.32 -17.90
CA LYS A 135 13.73 8.44 -17.05
C LYS A 135 14.82 8.79 -16.03
N GLN A 136 15.51 9.90 -16.27
CA GLN A 136 16.43 10.51 -15.30
C GLN A 136 15.66 11.40 -14.30
N THR A 137 15.98 11.28 -13.02
CA THR A 137 15.37 12.04 -11.92
C THR A 137 16.45 12.51 -10.95
N SER A 138 16.48 13.81 -10.64
CA SER A 138 17.34 14.37 -9.59
C SER A 138 16.69 14.23 -8.22
N ALA A 139 17.50 14.23 -7.15
CA ALA A 139 16.98 14.20 -5.79
C ALA A 139 16.03 15.39 -5.53
N THR A 140 14.85 15.12 -5.00
CA THR A 140 13.82 16.11 -4.66
C THR A 140 14.15 16.87 -3.37
N LYS A 141 14.88 16.21 -2.47
CA LYS A 141 15.29 16.75 -1.18
C LYS A 141 16.66 16.21 -0.78
N LYS A 142 17.39 17.01 -0.01
CA LYS A 142 18.66 16.67 0.61
C LYS A 142 18.60 17.04 2.09
N ASP A 143 18.72 16.05 2.96
CA ASP A 143 18.81 16.26 4.41
C ASP A 143 20.21 15.96 4.91
N PHE A 144 20.65 16.72 5.90
CA PHE A 144 21.96 16.59 6.52
C PHE A 144 21.80 16.13 7.96
N GLN A 145 22.48 15.04 8.31
CA GLN A 145 22.53 14.54 9.68
C GLN A 145 23.99 14.24 10.04
N SER A 146 24.61 15.13 10.82
CA SER A 146 26.04 15.04 11.14
C SER A 146 26.89 15.00 9.86
N ASN A 147 27.58 13.89 9.60
CA ASN A 147 28.41 13.65 8.41
C ASN A 147 27.70 12.86 7.30
N LEU A 148 26.40 12.64 7.43
CA LEU A 148 25.58 11.92 6.47
C LEU A 148 24.66 12.86 5.70
N ILE A 149 24.42 12.48 4.46
CA ILE A 149 23.57 13.15 3.51
C ILE A 149 22.54 12.14 3.03
N SER A 150 21.27 12.45 3.24
CA SER A 150 20.14 11.67 2.73
C SER A 150 19.57 12.34 1.50
N PHE A 151 19.65 11.67 0.35
CA PHE A 151 19.01 12.11 -0.89
C PHE A 151 17.69 11.38 -1.06
N TYR A 152 16.62 12.14 -1.27
CA TYR A 152 15.27 11.60 -1.48
C TYR A 152 14.90 11.70 -2.95
N PHE A 153 14.30 10.64 -3.47
CA PHE A 153 13.70 10.59 -4.80
C PHE A 153 12.27 10.13 -4.64
N ASP A 154 11.32 11.06 -4.72
CA ASP A 154 9.89 10.78 -4.55
C ASP A 154 9.19 10.57 -5.90
N ASN A 155 7.99 9.98 -5.85
CA ASN A 155 7.10 9.79 -7.01
C ASN A 155 7.75 9.02 -8.16
N ILE A 156 8.52 7.98 -7.79
CA ILE A 156 9.04 7.04 -8.76
C ILE A 156 7.86 6.21 -9.30
N ASN A 157 7.81 6.05 -10.62
CA ASN A 157 6.76 5.30 -11.31
C ASN A 157 7.28 4.57 -12.56
N SER A 158 8.61 4.48 -12.67
CA SER A 158 9.29 3.81 -13.78
C SER A 158 9.70 2.40 -13.38
N LYS A 159 9.67 1.48 -14.34
CA LYS A 159 10.21 0.12 -14.20
C LYS A 159 11.49 -0.01 -15.00
N GLY A 160 12.44 -0.77 -14.49
CA GLY A 160 13.69 -1.03 -15.21
C GLY A 160 14.87 -1.22 -14.26
N GLU A 161 16.06 -1.20 -14.83
CA GLU A 161 17.28 -1.14 -14.03
C GLU A 161 17.43 0.24 -13.41
N LEU A 162 17.73 0.27 -12.11
CA LEU A 162 18.12 1.47 -11.41
C LEU A 162 19.60 1.72 -11.66
N GLU A 163 19.91 2.88 -12.20
CA GLU A 163 21.24 3.48 -12.19
C GLU A 163 21.25 4.67 -11.24
N LEU A 164 22.04 4.62 -10.17
CA LEU A 164 22.23 5.71 -9.22
C LEU A 164 23.61 6.32 -9.46
N LYS A 165 23.64 7.62 -9.73
CA LYS A 165 24.86 8.41 -9.87
C LYS A 165 24.98 9.38 -8.71
N ILE A 166 26.11 9.35 -8.02
CA ILE A 166 26.45 10.32 -6.98
C ILE A 166 27.73 11.03 -7.39
N ALA A 167 27.68 12.34 -7.48
CA ALA A 167 28.78 13.15 -8.00
C ALA A 167 28.89 14.50 -7.27
N PHE A 168 30.10 15.07 -7.25
CA PHE A 168 30.30 16.45 -6.80
C PHE A 168 30.10 17.44 -7.95
N ASN A 169 29.60 18.64 -7.63
CA ASN A 169 29.65 19.79 -8.53
C ASN A 169 31.03 20.48 -8.54
N ASP A 170 31.25 21.35 -9.53
CA ASP A 170 32.29 22.39 -9.52
C ASP A 170 33.74 21.89 -9.38
N ASN A 171 34.13 20.88 -10.18
CA ASN A 171 35.47 20.26 -10.18
C ASN A 171 35.96 19.75 -8.81
N ILE A 172 35.09 19.72 -7.79
CA ILE A 172 35.42 19.20 -6.47
C ILE A 172 35.61 17.68 -6.56
N LYS A 173 36.62 17.18 -5.87
CA LYS A 173 36.87 15.75 -5.72
C LYS A 173 37.13 15.45 -4.24
N ASN A 174 36.47 14.43 -3.72
CA ASN A 174 36.71 13.94 -2.36
C ASN A 174 36.28 12.48 -2.26
N PHE A 175 36.37 11.88 -1.08
CA PHE A 175 35.83 10.54 -0.89
C PHE A 175 34.30 10.56 -0.89
N ILE A 176 33.69 9.50 -1.41
CA ILE A 176 32.25 9.24 -1.33
C ILE A 176 32.07 7.89 -0.63
N VAL A 177 31.23 7.86 0.40
CA VAL A 177 30.83 6.63 1.10
C VAL A 177 29.34 6.41 0.87
N ILE A 178 28.96 5.21 0.42
CA ILE A 178 27.56 4.78 0.37
C ILE A 178 27.29 3.97 1.63
N ARG A 179 26.34 4.43 2.45
CA ARG A 179 25.95 3.74 3.68
C ARG A 179 24.79 2.79 3.43
N GLY A 180 23.79 3.26 2.71
CA GLY A 180 22.60 2.48 2.47
C GLY A 180 21.70 3.07 1.40
N ILE A 181 20.83 2.22 0.88
CA ILE A 181 19.74 2.60 -0.02
C ILE A 181 18.46 1.98 0.53
N GLU A 182 17.45 2.80 0.81
CA GLU A 182 16.09 2.37 1.17
C GLU A 182 15.19 2.52 -0.05
N ILE A 183 14.52 1.43 -0.43
CA ILE A 183 13.48 1.38 -1.45
C ILE A 183 12.14 1.31 -0.73
N VAL A 184 11.27 2.30 -0.93
CA VAL A 184 9.92 2.31 -0.35
C VAL A 184 8.93 1.97 -1.44
N ASN A 185 8.20 0.87 -1.26
CA ASN A 185 7.10 0.48 -2.13
C ASN A 185 5.80 1.16 -1.72
N GLU A 186 4.85 1.26 -2.64
CA GLU A 186 3.52 1.79 -2.35
C GLU A 186 2.43 0.72 -2.50
N ILE A 187 1.45 0.78 -1.59
CA ILE A 187 0.15 0.13 -1.70
C ILE A 187 -0.89 1.25 -1.58
N GLY A 188 -1.71 1.45 -2.62
CA GLY A 188 -2.61 2.60 -2.71
C GLY A 188 -4.09 2.27 -2.60
N GLU A 189 -4.88 3.13 -1.96
CA GLU A 189 -6.31 2.85 -1.78
C GLU A 189 -7.11 2.85 -3.09
N GLN A 190 -6.63 3.52 -4.13
CA GLN A 190 -7.29 3.60 -5.45
C GLN A 190 -6.71 2.65 -6.50
N THR A 191 -5.69 1.85 -6.15
CA THR A 191 -4.95 1.00 -7.08
C THR A 191 -5.24 -0.48 -6.85
N ASN A 192 -5.16 -1.28 -7.92
CA ASN A 192 -5.10 -2.73 -7.79
C ASN A 192 -3.72 -3.12 -7.23
N ASN A 193 -3.70 -3.62 -6.00
CA ASN A 193 -2.48 -3.91 -5.26
C ASN A 193 -2.08 -5.38 -5.29
N ALA A 194 -2.79 -6.25 -6.03
CA ALA A 194 -2.50 -7.69 -6.05
C ALA A 194 -1.04 -7.99 -6.41
N THR A 195 -0.53 -7.38 -7.48
CA THR A 195 0.88 -7.54 -7.89
C THR A 195 1.86 -6.95 -6.89
N ALA A 196 1.57 -5.75 -6.36
CA ALA A 196 2.44 -5.11 -5.38
C ALA A 196 2.58 -5.98 -4.11
N ILE A 197 1.46 -6.50 -3.60
CA ILE A 197 1.44 -7.36 -2.41
C ILE A 197 2.15 -8.68 -2.68
N ALA A 198 1.86 -9.35 -3.80
CA ALA A 198 2.51 -10.59 -4.18
C ALA A 198 4.04 -10.44 -4.29
N ASN A 199 4.50 -9.35 -4.91
CA ASN A 199 5.94 -9.09 -5.09
C ASN A 199 6.66 -8.71 -3.79
N ASN A 200 5.93 -8.34 -2.74
CA ASN A 200 6.48 -8.02 -1.42
C ASN A 200 6.35 -9.17 -0.40
N LYS A 201 5.72 -10.29 -0.77
CA LYS A 201 5.46 -11.45 0.11
C LYS A 201 6.77 -12.07 0.62
N ASP A 202 6.80 -12.36 1.91
CA ASP A 202 7.92 -13.00 2.63
C ASP A 202 9.26 -12.23 2.53
N ILE A 203 9.22 -10.96 2.10
CA ILE A 203 10.39 -10.10 2.05
C ILE A 203 10.64 -9.48 3.43
N LYS A 204 11.82 -9.77 3.98
CA LYS A 204 12.32 -9.16 5.23
C LYS A 204 12.64 -7.69 5.02
N ASP A 205 12.59 -6.88 6.06
CA ASP A 205 13.01 -5.49 6.02
C ASP A 205 12.35 -4.65 4.90
N ASN A 206 11.07 -4.92 4.58
CA ASN A 206 10.33 -4.11 3.62
C ASN A 206 10.04 -2.72 4.18
N SER A 207 10.04 -1.74 3.28
CA SER A 207 9.52 -0.40 3.56
C SER A 207 8.31 -0.17 2.67
N ILE A 208 7.12 -0.08 3.27
CA ILE A 208 5.85 0.06 2.55
C ILE A 208 5.14 1.32 3.00
N GLN A 209 4.92 2.23 2.04
CA GLN A 209 4.03 3.36 2.19
C GLN A 209 2.60 2.96 1.81
N ILE A 210 1.66 3.23 2.71
CA ILE A 210 0.24 3.11 2.40
C ILE A 210 -0.21 4.47 1.86
N ASN A 211 -0.62 4.55 0.59
CA ASN A 211 -1.18 5.78 0.02
C ASN A 211 -2.67 5.85 0.38
N ARG A 212 -2.92 6.35 1.58
CA ARG A 212 -4.23 6.54 2.21
C ARG A 212 -4.12 7.54 3.35
N THR A 213 -5.17 8.34 3.53
CA THR A 213 -5.37 9.17 4.74
C THR A 213 -6.37 8.51 5.70
N LEU A 214 -6.04 8.50 7.00
CA LEU A 214 -6.97 8.12 8.08
C LEU A 214 -7.36 9.39 8.83
N SER A 215 -8.65 9.68 8.86
CA SER A 215 -9.20 10.87 9.52
C SER A 215 -9.32 10.67 11.03
N LYS A 216 -8.97 11.68 11.81
CA LYS A 216 -9.24 11.71 13.26
C LYS A 216 -10.72 11.97 13.59
N ASP A 217 -11.46 12.57 12.66
CA ASP A 217 -12.80 13.09 12.92
C ASP A 217 -13.87 11.98 12.94
N TYR A 218 -13.60 10.86 12.28
CA TYR A 218 -14.52 9.72 12.16
C TYR A 218 -13.76 8.39 12.20
N TRP A 219 -14.48 7.30 12.46
CA TRP A 219 -13.94 5.95 12.43
C TRP A 219 -13.65 5.52 10.99
N ASN A 220 -12.48 4.93 10.78
CA ASN A 220 -12.02 4.39 9.51
C ASN A 220 -12.04 2.86 9.58
N THR A 221 -12.27 2.16 8.48
CA THR A 221 -11.93 0.74 8.38
C THR A 221 -10.53 0.56 7.82
N PHE A 222 -9.76 -0.40 8.33
CA PHE A 222 -8.35 -0.55 7.97
C PHE A 222 -7.93 -2.03 7.92
N CYS A 223 -7.23 -2.44 6.85
CA CYS A 223 -6.73 -3.80 6.68
C CYS A 223 -5.40 -3.76 5.93
N LEU A 224 -4.38 -4.44 6.46
CA LEU A 224 -3.02 -4.46 5.93
C LEU A 224 -2.53 -5.89 5.67
N PRO A 225 -1.64 -6.11 4.68
CA PRO A 225 -1.10 -7.42 4.34
C PRO A 225 0.10 -7.86 5.20
N PHE A 226 0.43 -7.11 6.25
CA PHE A 226 1.55 -7.33 7.14
C PHE A 226 1.19 -6.95 8.59
N ASP A 227 1.96 -7.47 9.53
CA ASP A 227 1.82 -7.13 10.95
C ASP A 227 2.38 -5.74 11.28
N VAL A 228 1.76 -5.05 12.23
CA VAL A 228 2.25 -3.79 12.81
C VAL A 228 2.22 -3.91 14.32
N ASN A 229 3.40 -3.86 14.95
CA ASN A 229 3.52 -3.93 16.40
C ASN A 229 2.93 -2.70 17.11
N GLU A 230 2.68 -2.84 18.41
CA GLU A 230 2.05 -1.79 19.24
C GLU A 230 2.80 -0.45 19.19
N ASP A 231 4.13 -0.46 19.25
CA ASP A 231 4.93 0.77 19.19
C ASP A 231 4.76 1.50 17.86
N SER A 232 4.73 0.76 16.75
CA SER A 232 4.54 1.30 15.41
C SER A 232 3.10 1.77 15.19
N VAL A 233 2.10 1.09 15.76
CA VAL A 233 0.72 1.58 15.80
C VAL A 233 0.66 2.93 16.53
N LYS A 234 1.25 3.04 17.71
CA LYS A 234 1.27 4.29 18.49
C LYS A 234 1.99 5.42 17.77
N LEU A 235 3.16 5.13 17.21
CA LEU A 235 4.00 6.14 16.57
C LEU A 235 3.48 6.58 15.21
N LEU A 236 3.19 5.63 14.31
CA LEU A 236 2.89 5.91 12.90
C LEU A 236 1.42 6.19 12.65
N LEU A 237 0.52 5.72 13.53
CA LEU A 237 -0.93 5.91 13.41
C LEU A 237 -1.49 6.87 14.47
N ASN A 238 -0.63 7.70 15.07
CA ASN A 238 -1.00 8.73 16.06
C ASN A 238 -1.80 8.20 17.25
N ASN A 239 -1.28 7.17 17.94
CA ASN A 239 -1.88 6.57 19.14
C ASN A 239 -3.41 6.37 19.00
N PRO A 240 -3.85 5.55 18.03
CA PRO A 240 -5.25 5.45 17.67
C PRO A 240 -6.04 4.61 18.68
N GLU A 241 -7.36 4.81 18.70
CA GLU A 241 -8.26 3.76 19.11
C GLU A 241 -8.34 2.71 17.99
N LEU A 242 -8.08 1.44 18.33
CA LEU A 242 -7.99 0.34 17.37
C LEU A 242 -8.78 -0.85 17.86
N LYS A 243 -9.67 -1.38 17.02
CA LYS A 243 -10.60 -2.45 17.40
C LYS A 243 -10.77 -3.49 16.30
N ASP A 244 -10.80 -4.77 16.66
CA ASP A 244 -11.13 -5.89 15.76
C ASP A 244 -12.51 -6.48 16.07
N PHE A 245 -13.12 -7.15 15.08
CA PHE A 245 -14.39 -7.80 15.27
C PHE A 245 -14.22 -9.02 16.20
N SER A 246 -14.95 -9.05 17.31
CA SER A 246 -14.75 -10.07 18.35
C SER A 246 -15.35 -11.44 18.02
N GLY A 247 -16.01 -11.57 16.86
CA GLY A 247 -16.82 -12.74 16.51
C GLY A 247 -18.16 -12.85 17.25
N LYS A 248 -18.50 -11.89 18.13
CA LYS A 248 -19.72 -11.95 18.95
C LYS A 248 -20.81 -11.03 18.40
N ILE A 249 -22.06 -11.50 18.47
CA ILE A 249 -23.26 -10.78 18.06
C ILE A 249 -24.21 -10.70 19.26
N ASP A 250 -24.85 -9.55 19.42
CA ASP A 250 -25.90 -9.29 20.40
C ASP A 250 -27.14 -8.76 19.68
N GLY A 251 -28.13 -9.63 19.47
CA GLY A 251 -29.26 -9.37 18.59
C GLY A 251 -28.82 -9.13 17.14
N THR A 252 -28.84 -7.87 16.72
CA THR A 252 -28.39 -7.38 15.40
C THR A 252 -27.10 -6.56 15.47
N THR A 253 -26.42 -6.57 16.62
CA THR A 253 -25.25 -5.73 16.90
C THR A 253 -23.97 -6.53 16.87
N MET A 254 -23.03 -6.17 15.99
CA MET A 254 -21.68 -6.72 15.98
C MET A 254 -20.84 -6.11 17.12
N LYS A 255 -20.19 -6.93 17.95
CA LYS A 255 -19.33 -6.46 19.03
C LYS A 255 -17.86 -6.40 18.59
N PHE A 256 -17.22 -5.29 18.89
CA PHE A 256 -15.79 -5.08 18.65
C PHE A 256 -15.05 -5.08 19.98
N ARG A 257 -13.75 -5.43 19.94
CA ARG A 257 -12.87 -5.44 21.12
C ARG A 257 -11.60 -4.65 20.82
N ASP A 258 -10.95 -4.19 21.86
CA ASP A 258 -9.71 -3.43 21.73
C ASP A 258 -8.57 -4.30 21.18
N ALA A 259 -7.78 -3.70 20.31
CA ALA A 259 -6.56 -4.26 19.78
C ALA A 259 -5.41 -3.25 19.95
N LYS A 260 -4.20 -3.76 20.14
CA LYS A 260 -2.98 -2.94 20.31
C LYS A 260 -2.03 -3.04 19.12
N GLU A 261 -2.17 -4.11 18.35
CA GLU A 261 -1.37 -4.44 17.18
C GLU A 261 -2.29 -4.73 16.00
N ILE A 262 -1.76 -4.54 14.79
CA ILE A 262 -2.43 -4.93 13.55
C ILE A 262 -1.83 -6.25 13.10
N LYS A 263 -2.68 -7.23 12.83
CA LYS A 263 -2.29 -8.52 12.26
C LYS A 263 -2.59 -8.56 10.78
N ALA A 264 -1.70 -9.19 10.02
CA ALA A 264 -1.83 -9.34 8.59
C ALA A 264 -3.18 -9.97 8.21
N GLY A 265 -3.86 -9.33 7.26
CA GLY A 265 -5.16 -9.71 6.73
C GLY A 265 -6.35 -9.49 7.65
N ILE A 266 -6.15 -9.15 8.92
CA ILE A 266 -7.26 -8.91 9.83
C ILE A 266 -7.85 -7.51 9.56
N PRO A 267 -9.18 -7.38 9.41
CA PRO A 267 -9.84 -6.08 9.30
C PRO A 267 -10.05 -5.44 10.68
N TYR A 268 -9.82 -4.13 10.75
CA TYR A 268 -9.96 -3.30 11.94
C TYR A 268 -10.86 -2.09 11.68
N ILE A 269 -11.42 -1.54 12.77
CA ILE A 269 -11.89 -0.16 12.80
C ILE A 269 -10.87 0.65 13.61
N ILE A 270 -10.53 1.85 13.12
CA ILE A 270 -9.46 2.69 13.66
C ILE A 270 -9.87 4.17 13.69
N LYS A 271 -9.59 4.86 14.80
CA LYS A 271 -9.75 6.31 14.93
C LYS A 271 -8.48 6.91 15.53
N PRO A 272 -7.62 7.53 14.71
CA PRO A 272 -6.38 8.12 15.19
C PRO A 272 -6.63 9.42 15.98
N SER A 273 -5.71 9.77 16.89
CA SER A 273 -5.83 11.03 17.65
C SER A 273 -5.58 12.29 16.80
N LYS A 274 -4.89 12.11 15.67
CA LYS A 274 -4.61 13.13 14.64
C LYS A 274 -4.63 12.47 13.26
N ASP A 275 -4.93 13.24 12.22
CA ASP A 275 -4.95 12.72 10.86
C ASP A 275 -3.62 12.04 10.52
N VAL A 276 -3.71 10.85 9.94
CA VAL A 276 -2.56 10.08 9.49
C VAL A 276 -2.55 10.15 7.97
N VAL A 277 -1.55 10.81 7.40
CA VAL A 277 -1.42 10.99 5.94
C VAL A 277 -0.30 10.10 5.44
N ASN A 278 -0.66 9.14 4.58
CA ASN A 278 0.25 8.27 3.83
C ASN A 278 1.38 7.63 4.67
N PRO A 279 1.06 6.87 5.74
CA PRO A 279 2.05 6.35 6.66
C PRO A 279 3.01 5.38 5.96
N THR A 280 4.28 5.40 6.36
CA THR A 280 5.32 4.48 5.88
C THR A 280 5.76 3.55 6.99
N PHE A 281 5.53 2.26 6.80
CA PHE A 281 5.94 1.20 7.71
C PHE A 281 7.27 0.62 7.25
N ARG A 282 8.22 0.48 8.17
CA ARG A 282 9.55 -0.08 7.93
C ARG A 282 9.69 -1.39 8.66
N ASN A 283 10.57 -2.26 8.17
CA ASN A 283 10.86 -3.56 8.75
C ASN A 283 9.63 -4.46 8.87
N VAL A 284 8.71 -4.35 7.90
CA VAL A 284 7.52 -5.19 7.83
C VAL A 284 7.75 -6.39 6.91
N ILE A 285 6.96 -7.44 7.09
CA ILE A 285 6.96 -8.63 6.23
C ILE A 285 5.53 -8.86 5.78
N VAL A 286 5.29 -8.88 4.48
CA VAL A 286 3.98 -9.25 3.92
C VAL A 286 3.81 -10.75 4.08
N THR A 287 2.87 -11.15 4.94
CA THR A 287 2.59 -12.56 5.25
C THR A 287 1.25 -13.03 4.68
N GLU A 288 0.33 -12.10 4.40
CA GLU A 288 -1.02 -12.42 3.93
C GLU A 288 -1.31 -11.70 2.61
N ILE A 289 -1.31 -12.45 1.51
CA ILE A 289 -1.60 -11.91 0.17
C ILE A 289 -3.09 -11.72 -0.11
N GLU A 290 -3.95 -12.33 0.71
CA GLU A 290 -5.39 -12.15 0.68
C GLU A 290 -5.88 -11.66 2.06
N PRO A 291 -6.88 -10.76 2.09
CA PRO A 291 -7.47 -10.32 3.34
C PRO A 291 -8.33 -11.42 3.95
N LYS A 292 -8.43 -11.42 5.28
CA LYS A 292 -9.22 -12.40 6.04
C LYS A 292 -10.68 -11.97 6.15
N ILE A 293 -11.54 -12.99 6.23
CA ILE A 293 -12.97 -12.87 6.53
C ILE A 293 -13.17 -13.30 7.98
N ILE A 294 -13.51 -12.36 8.86
CA ILE A 294 -13.82 -12.66 10.26
C ILE A 294 -15.33 -12.79 10.38
N THR A 295 -15.80 -13.99 10.67
CA THR A 295 -17.23 -14.29 10.76
C THR A 295 -17.62 -14.62 12.18
N ASP A 296 -18.83 -14.23 12.58
CA ASP A 296 -19.35 -14.48 13.93
C ASP A 296 -19.30 -15.96 14.31
N ASP A 297 -19.09 -16.23 15.60
CA ASP A 297 -18.81 -17.58 16.10
C ASP A 297 -20.01 -18.51 16.03
N GLN A 298 -21.22 -17.97 16.14
CA GLN A 298 -22.44 -18.75 16.36
C GLN A 298 -23.28 -18.91 15.08
N SER A 299 -23.78 -17.81 14.52
CA SER A 299 -24.76 -17.82 13.43
C SER A 299 -24.14 -17.93 12.04
N LYS A 300 -22.86 -17.55 11.92
CA LYS A 300 -22.11 -17.47 10.66
C LYS A 300 -22.78 -16.57 9.60
N ASN A 301 -23.54 -15.58 10.05
CA ASN A 301 -24.31 -14.66 9.23
C ASN A 301 -23.67 -13.27 9.13
N TYR A 302 -22.83 -12.90 10.10
CA TYR A 302 -22.19 -11.60 10.17
C TYR A 302 -20.69 -11.76 9.94
N SER A 303 -20.17 -11.07 8.94
CA SER A 303 -18.75 -11.06 8.63
C SER A 303 -18.21 -9.64 8.54
N PHE A 304 -17.00 -9.45 9.04
CA PHE A 304 -16.18 -8.27 8.77
C PHE A 304 -15.03 -8.67 7.85
N ILE A 305 -14.92 -8.01 6.71
CA ILE A 305 -14.13 -8.46 5.56
C ILE A 305 -13.16 -7.37 5.15
N GLY A 306 -11.87 -7.66 5.22
CA GLY A 306 -10.83 -6.77 4.73
C GLY A 306 -10.78 -6.71 3.20
N THR A 307 -10.22 -5.64 2.68
CA THR A 307 -9.82 -5.56 1.27
C THR A 307 -8.52 -4.80 1.11
N TYR A 308 -7.65 -5.26 0.21
CA TYR A 308 -6.43 -4.57 -0.14
C TYR A 308 -6.53 -3.76 -1.45
N SER A 309 -7.66 -3.75 -2.13
CA SER A 309 -7.80 -3.07 -3.44
C SER A 309 -9.23 -2.57 -3.62
N PRO A 310 -9.51 -1.63 -4.55
CA PRO A 310 -10.88 -1.24 -4.84
C PRO A 310 -11.79 -2.45 -5.04
N THR A 311 -12.88 -2.53 -4.29
CA THR A 311 -13.77 -3.70 -4.23
C THR A 311 -15.21 -3.26 -4.45
N GLU A 312 -15.85 -3.85 -5.46
CA GLU A 312 -17.28 -3.68 -5.67
C GLU A 312 -18.09 -4.45 -4.63
N LEU A 313 -19.03 -3.77 -4.00
CA LEU A 313 -19.96 -4.30 -3.01
C LEU A 313 -21.33 -4.59 -3.63
N LYS A 314 -22.06 -5.52 -3.02
CA LYS A 314 -23.43 -5.87 -3.39
C LYS A 314 -24.42 -4.81 -2.95
N THR A 315 -25.29 -4.40 -3.87
CA THR A 315 -26.33 -3.39 -3.64
C THR A 315 -27.66 -3.98 -3.20
N ASP A 316 -27.70 -5.25 -2.81
CA ASP A 316 -28.91 -5.92 -2.32
C ASP A 316 -29.18 -5.65 -0.82
N GLY A 317 -28.22 -5.03 -0.11
CA GLY A 317 -28.28 -4.75 1.32
C GLY A 317 -27.62 -5.82 2.20
N THR A 318 -27.01 -6.83 1.59
CA THR A 318 -26.20 -7.84 2.30
C THR A 318 -24.80 -7.36 2.60
N GLU A 319 -24.32 -6.31 1.93
CA GLU A 319 -23.02 -5.72 2.16
C GLU A 319 -23.17 -4.24 2.52
N LEU A 320 -22.48 -3.84 3.58
CA LEU A 320 -22.52 -2.50 4.15
C LEU A 320 -21.10 -1.98 4.34
N PHE A 321 -20.92 -0.67 4.27
CA PHE A 321 -19.64 -0.02 4.56
C PHE A 321 -19.80 1.03 5.66
N LEU A 322 -18.71 1.30 6.38
CA LEU A 322 -18.66 2.39 7.34
C LEU A 322 -18.45 3.70 6.58
N GLY A 323 -19.40 4.62 6.69
CA GLY A 323 -19.38 5.93 6.02
C GLY A 323 -19.45 7.08 7.01
N ASP A 324 -19.82 8.25 6.50
CA ASP A 324 -19.84 9.51 7.25
C ASP A 324 -20.62 9.42 8.56
N LYS A 325 -20.20 10.23 9.54
CA LYS A 325 -20.81 10.34 10.88
C LYS A 325 -20.90 9.00 11.62
N ASP A 326 -19.97 8.09 11.32
CA ASP A 326 -19.87 6.79 11.97
C ASP A 326 -21.17 5.99 11.82
N TYR A 327 -21.70 5.93 10.59
CA TYR A 327 -22.88 5.13 10.24
C TYR A 327 -22.53 3.99 9.27
N LEU A 328 -23.32 2.92 9.33
CA LEU A 328 -23.31 1.86 8.32
C LEU A 328 -24.15 2.26 7.11
N TYR A 329 -23.64 2.09 5.90
CA TYR A 329 -24.34 2.43 4.67
C TYR A 329 -24.45 1.24 3.74
N LYS A 330 -25.59 1.14 3.08
CA LYS A 330 -25.79 0.28 1.93
C LYS A 330 -25.22 0.97 0.68
N PRO A 331 -24.45 0.27 -0.17
CA PRO A 331 -23.95 0.84 -1.42
C PRO A 331 -25.08 1.14 -2.41
N PHE A 332 -24.94 2.21 -3.17
CA PHE A 332 -25.85 2.58 -4.27
C PHE A 332 -25.35 1.99 -5.58
N ALA A 333 -26.24 1.80 -6.56
CA ALA A 333 -25.88 1.20 -7.85
C ALA A 333 -24.76 1.95 -8.59
N ASN A 334 -24.72 3.28 -8.45
CA ASN A 334 -23.72 4.16 -9.05
C ASN A 334 -22.52 4.46 -8.11
N ASP A 335 -22.54 3.97 -6.87
CA ASP A 335 -21.49 4.15 -5.87
C ASP A 335 -21.42 2.93 -4.96
N LYS A 336 -20.90 1.84 -5.54
CA LYS A 336 -20.79 0.52 -4.91
C LYS A 336 -19.36 0.07 -4.67
N THR A 337 -18.37 0.88 -5.02
CA THR A 337 -16.97 0.50 -4.90
C THR A 337 -16.35 1.18 -3.70
N ILE A 338 -15.85 0.40 -2.75
CA ILE A 338 -14.99 0.94 -1.69
C ILE A 338 -13.54 0.89 -2.14
N ASN A 339 -12.75 1.89 -1.73
CA ASN A 339 -11.30 1.88 -1.93
C ASN A 339 -10.64 0.72 -1.16
N GLY A 340 -9.43 0.35 -1.57
CA GLY A 340 -8.62 -0.65 -0.89
C GLY A 340 -8.12 -0.23 0.49
N MET A 341 -7.49 -1.17 1.19
CA MET A 341 -6.97 -1.07 2.56
C MET A 341 -8.08 -0.85 3.58
N ARG A 342 -9.34 -1.04 3.17
CA ARG A 342 -10.56 -0.86 3.96
C ARG A 342 -11.11 -2.21 4.37
N ALA A 343 -12.24 -2.17 5.05
CA ALA A 343 -13.07 -3.33 5.30
C ALA A 343 -14.55 -2.96 5.16
N PHE A 344 -15.36 -3.98 4.94
CA PHE A 344 -16.81 -3.89 4.85
C PHE A 344 -17.48 -5.00 5.65
N PHE A 345 -18.78 -4.84 5.87
CA PHE A 345 -19.60 -5.77 6.64
C PHE A 345 -20.45 -6.57 5.67
N ARG A 346 -20.57 -7.87 5.91
CA ARG A 346 -21.50 -8.74 5.19
C ARG A 346 -22.46 -9.37 6.17
N ILE A 347 -23.75 -9.23 5.91
CA ILE A 347 -24.83 -9.80 6.69
C ILE A 347 -25.67 -10.67 5.74
N LYS A 348 -25.64 -11.98 5.94
CA LYS A 348 -26.38 -12.93 5.09
C LYS A 348 -27.88 -12.65 5.15
N ASN A 349 -28.53 -12.76 3.99
CA ASN A 349 -29.91 -12.35 3.75
C ASN A 349 -30.94 -13.34 4.36
N ASN A 350 -30.95 -13.52 5.69
CA ASN A 350 -31.93 -14.37 6.38
C ASN A 350 -32.93 -13.60 7.27
N ILE A 351 -32.93 -12.27 7.20
CA ILE A 351 -33.77 -11.41 8.04
C ILE A 351 -34.55 -10.43 7.17
N SER A 352 -35.84 -10.27 7.44
CA SER A 352 -36.74 -9.38 6.70
C SER A 352 -36.17 -7.97 6.57
N GLN A 353 -36.47 -7.27 5.47
CA GLN A 353 -36.00 -5.90 5.19
C GLN A 353 -36.25 -4.93 6.38
N ALA A 354 -37.27 -5.20 7.21
CA ALA A 354 -37.58 -4.43 8.42
C ALA A 354 -36.45 -4.47 9.49
N ARG A 355 -35.75 -5.59 9.67
CA ARG A 355 -34.66 -5.70 10.65
C ARG A 355 -33.33 -5.15 10.14
N GLN A 356 -33.20 -4.90 8.84
CA GLN A 356 -31.98 -4.31 8.29
C GLN A 356 -31.74 -2.92 8.90
N SER A 357 -32.79 -2.12 9.11
CA SER A 357 -32.70 -0.81 9.79
C SER A 357 -32.15 -0.86 11.23
N GLN A 358 -31.99 -2.05 11.82
CA GLN A 358 -31.55 -2.28 13.19
C GLN A 358 -30.10 -2.80 13.28
N TYR A 359 -29.37 -2.92 12.16
CA TYR A 359 -27.96 -3.36 12.24
C TYR A 359 -27.10 -2.27 12.86
N ASN A 360 -26.31 -2.68 13.86
CA ASN A 360 -25.42 -1.81 14.60
C ASN A 360 -24.03 -2.46 14.80
N ILE A 361 -23.05 -1.64 15.11
CA ILE A 361 -21.75 -2.03 15.64
C ILE A 361 -21.62 -1.39 17.02
N ALA A 362 -21.30 -2.18 18.04
CA ALA A 362 -20.89 -1.64 19.33
C ALA A 362 -19.36 -1.56 19.36
N ILE A 363 -18.84 -0.34 19.47
CA ILE A 363 -17.41 -0.04 19.59
C ILE A 363 -16.94 -0.24 21.03
N ASP A 364 -17.79 0.14 21.98
CA ASP A 364 -17.62 -0.05 23.42
C ASP A 364 -19.00 -0.26 24.06
N GLU A 365 -19.07 -0.29 25.40
CA GLU A 365 -20.35 -0.49 26.12
C GLU A 365 -21.38 0.62 25.86
N THR A 366 -20.92 1.81 25.45
CA THR A 366 -21.72 3.04 25.33
C THR A 366 -21.83 3.58 23.90
N THR A 367 -20.89 3.24 23.02
CA THR A 367 -20.79 3.76 21.65
C THR A 367 -21.33 2.75 20.64
N PHE A 368 -22.40 3.14 19.96
CA PHE A 368 -23.03 2.36 18.89
C PHE A 368 -22.96 3.11 17.56
N ILE A 369 -22.52 2.41 16.51
CA ILE A 369 -22.61 2.84 15.11
C ILE A 369 -23.80 2.12 14.50
N SER A 370 -24.80 2.85 14.06
CA SER A 370 -26.03 2.30 13.48
C SER A 370 -26.07 2.45 11.96
N LEU A 371 -26.97 1.75 11.29
CA LEU A 371 -27.47 2.24 10.01
C LEU A 371 -28.19 3.59 10.24
N PRO A 372 -28.02 4.58 9.35
CA PRO A 372 -28.79 5.80 9.45
C PRO A 372 -30.26 5.42 9.25
N ASN A 373 -31.14 5.99 10.06
CA ASN A 373 -32.57 5.76 9.93
C ASN A 373 -33.03 6.14 8.51
N ILE A 374 -33.25 5.14 7.65
CA ILE A 374 -33.62 5.30 6.23
C ILE A 374 -35.09 5.76 6.08
N ASN A 375 -35.72 6.26 7.14
CA ASN A 375 -37.02 6.93 7.07
C ASN A 375 -36.94 8.31 6.40
N THR A 376 -35.82 8.69 5.81
CA THR A 376 -35.77 9.73 4.79
C THR A 376 -36.20 9.13 3.46
N THR A 377 -37.46 9.34 3.12
CA THR A 377 -38.02 9.10 1.79
C THR A 377 -37.03 9.60 0.71
N PRO A 378 -36.73 8.81 -0.34
CA PRO A 378 -35.90 9.30 -1.44
C PRO A 378 -36.49 10.61 -1.97
N PRO A 379 -35.69 11.60 -2.39
CA PRO A 379 -36.22 12.69 -3.20
C PRO A 379 -36.66 12.08 -4.53
N SER A 380 -37.92 11.65 -4.58
CA SER A 380 -38.64 11.36 -5.81
C SER A 380 -38.49 12.59 -6.69
N THR A 381 -37.78 12.45 -7.80
CA THR A 381 -37.56 13.50 -8.81
C THR A 381 -38.85 13.95 -9.52
N GLN A 382 -40.01 13.44 -9.08
CA GLN A 382 -41.31 14.07 -9.29
C GLN A 382 -41.92 14.41 -7.92
N GLU A 383 -42.19 15.68 -7.70
CA GLU A 383 -42.94 16.13 -6.53
C GLU A 383 -44.35 15.53 -6.57
N LYS A 384 -44.63 14.60 -5.65
CA LYS A 384 -45.96 14.02 -5.47
C LYS A 384 -46.65 14.76 -4.33
N ILE A 385 -47.84 15.27 -4.60
CA ILE A 385 -48.71 15.94 -3.63
C ILE A 385 -49.87 15.01 -3.33
N TYR A 386 -50.23 14.86 -2.06
CA TYR A 386 -51.34 14.02 -1.61
C TYR A 386 -52.36 14.85 -0.84
N THR A 387 -53.63 14.47 -0.92
CA THR A 387 -54.68 14.94 -0.01
C THR A 387 -54.51 14.31 1.38
N LEU A 388 -55.20 14.82 2.41
CA LEU A 388 -55.12 14.28 3.77
C LEU A 388 -55.63 12.82 3.89
N ASP A 389 -56.52 12.39 2.99
CA ASP A 389 -56.99 11.01 2.87
C ASP A 389 -56.05 10.11 2.03
N GLY A 390 -54.88 10.61 1.63
CA GLY A 390 -53.83 9.82 0.99
C GLY A 390 -53.97 9.63 -0.53
N ARG A 391 -54.88 10.36 -1.20
CA ARG A 391 -55.00 10.31 -2.67
C ARG A 391 -53.95 11.20 -3.33
N GLN A 392 -53.25 10.68 -4.33
CA GLN A 392 -52.27 11.45 -5.09
C GLN A 392 -52.96 12.46 -6.02
N VAL A 393 -52.54 13.72 -5.95
CA VAL A 393 -52.99 14.80 -6.83
C VAL A 393 -52.12 14.81 -8.09
N ARG A 394 -52.76 14.70 -9.27
CA ARG A 394 -52.05 14.56 -10.56
C ARG A 394 -51.57 15.89 -11.16
N SER A 395 -52.11 17.03 -10.71
CA SER A 395 -51.72 18.36 -11.18
C SER A 395 -51.21 19.20 -10.00
N THR A 396 -49.99 19.72 -10.11
CA THR A 396 -49.31 20.49 -9.05
C THR A 396 -49.43 22.01 -9.24
N HIS A 397 -50.00 22.47 -10.36
CA HIS A 397 -49.96 23.89 -10.74
C HIS A 397 -51.19 24.69 -10.31
N ASN A 398 -52.33 24.05 -10.04
CA ASN A 398 -53.59 24.70 -9.63
C ASN A 398 -54.27 23.89 -8.51
N LEU A 399 -53.68 23.88 -7.32
CA LEU A 399 -54.31 23.28 -6.14
C LEU A 399 -55.43 24.20 -5.64
N LYS A 400 -56.56 23.61 -5.23
CA LYS A 400 -57.61 24.36 -4.53
C LYS A 400 -57.10 24.74 -3.12
N ALA A 401 -57.70 25.77 -2.52
CA ALA A 401 -57.40 26.12 -1.14
C ALA A 401 -57.64 24.93 -0.20
N GLY A 402 -56.69 24.62 0.68
CA GLY A 402 -56.73 23.43 1.52
C GLY A 402 -55.36 22.97 2.05
N ILE A 403 -55.37 21.86 2.79
CA ILE A 403 -54.16 21.23 3.36
C ILE A 403 -53.80 19.99 2.54
N TYR A 404 -52.54 19.90 2.15
CA TYR A 404 -51.95 18.80 1.38
C TYR A 404 -50.68 18.27 2.05
N ILE A 405 -50.22 17.10 1.62
CA ILE A 405 -48.92 16.53 2.01
C ILE A 405 -47.98 16.59 0.80
N ARG A 406 -46.85 17.29 0.95
CA ARG A 406 -45.77 17.40 -0.06
C ARG A 406 -44.46 17.01 0.59
N ASN A 407 -43.77 16.01 0.03
CA ASN A 407 -42.50 15.49 0.55
C ASN A 407 -42.53 15.18 2.06
N GLY A 408 -43.64 14.58 2.53
CA GLY A 408 -43.84 14.25 3.95
C GLY A 408 -44.15 15.44 4.88
N LYS A 409 -44.32 16.66 4.36
CA LYS A 409 -44.66 17.86 5.14
C LYS A 409 -46.04 18.39 4.75
N LYS A 410 -46.73 19.01 5.72
CA LYS A 410 -48.02 19.69 5.47
C LYS A 410 -47.79 20.97 4.65
N LEU A 411 -48.54 21.13 3.57
CA LEU A 411 -48.60 22.32 2.72
C LEU A 411 -50.00 22.93 2.85
N TYR A 412 -50.08 24.21 3.18
CA TYR A 412 -51.33 24.96 3.17
C TYR A 412 -51.39 25.83 1.91
N VAL A 413 -52.41 25.60 1.08
CA VAL A 413 -52.70 26.38 -0.12
C VAL A 413 -53.84 27.33 0.22
N ARG A 414 -53.63 28.63 -0.02
CA ARG A 414 -54.64 29.68 0.22
C ARG A 414 -55.51 29.91 -0.99
#